data_AF-A0A8B5Y5Y7-F1
#
_entry.id   AF-A0A8B5Y5Y7-F1
#
_cell.length_a   1.000
_cell.length_b   1.000
_cell.length_c   1.000
_cell.angle_alpha   90.00
_cell.angle_beta   90.00
_cell.angle_gamma   90.00
#
_symmetry.space_group_name_H-M   'P 1'
#
loop_
_entity.id
_entity.type
_entity.pdbx_description
1 polymer ?
#
loop_
_entity_poly.entity_id
_entity_poly.type
_entity_poly.pdbx_seq_one_letter_code
_entity_poly.pdbx_strand_id
1 'polypeptide(L)'
;MLFRIILFSGIFVFLLTMSALHPLSYFYDLIGIALGLILTVYALKHVSIENRGGVLYFRTHLWVELIVLFLFLYRFLYRIAEIGQLQTAVSDGGSAAYGALFAQDPATMIGFFVLAVYYVGFSFFVLKKGRTEEKRSA
;
A
#
# COMPACT_ATOMS: atom_id res chain seq x y z
N MET A 1 14.41 -2.62 -5.03
CA MET A 1 13.12 -2.59 -5.74
C MET A 1 12.45 -3.96 -5.80
N LEU A 2 13.16 -5.02 -6.21
CA LEU A 2 12.58 -6.37 -6.35
C LEU A 2 12.03 -6.96 -5.03
N PHE A 3 12.74 -6.76 -3.91
CA PHE A 3 12.24 -7.11 -2.57
C PHE A 3 10.89 -6.47 -2.23
N ARG A 4 10.73 -5.17 -2.53
CA ARG A 4 9.46 -4.45 -2.26
C ARG A 4 8.32 -5.03 -3.08
N ILE A 5 8.56 -5.36 -4.35
CA ILE A 5 7.56 -6.01 -5.20
C ILE A 5 7.13 -7.35 -4.60
N ILE A 6 8.08 -8.22 -4.26
CA ILE A 6 7.78 -9.55 -3.68
C ILE A 6 7.00 -9.39 -2.36
N LEU A 7 7.45 -8.50 -1.47
CA LEU A 7 6.82 -8.27 -0.17
C LEU A 7 5.39 -7.75 -0.32
N PHE A 8 5.18 -6.68 -1.10
CA PHE A 8 3.85 -6.09 -1.25
C PHE A 8 2.91 -6.95 -2.08
N SER A 9 3.40 -7.67 -3.09
CA SER A 9 2.59 -8.65 -3.82
C SER A 9 2.22 -9.85 -2.94
N GLY A 10 3.13 -10.33 -2.09
CA GLY A 10 2.83 -11.38 -1.12
C GLY A 10 1.75 -10.97 -0.13
N ILE A 11 1.88 -9.76 0.45
CA ILE A 11 0.85 -9.18 1.35
C ILE A 11 -0.48 -9.01 0.61
N PHE A 12 -0.46 -8.50 -0.62
CA PHE A 12 -1.66 -8.33 -1.44
C PHE A 12 -2.43 -9.64 -1.62
N VAL A 13 -1.75 -10.70 -2.07
CA VAL A 13 -2.37 -12.00 -2.31
C VAL A 13 -2.88 -12.60 -1.00
N PHE A 14 -2.09 -12.51 0.06
CA PHE A 14 -2.49 -12.99 1.39
C PHE A 14 -3.77 -12.31 1.89
N LEU A 15 -3.84 -10.97 1.83
CA LEU A 15 -5.04 -10.24 2.24
C LEU A 15 -6.24 -10.59 1.37
N LEU A 16 -6.05 -10.69 0.05
CA LEU A 16 -7.12 -11.05 -0.89
C LEU A 16 -7.70 -12.45 -0.59
N THR A 17 -6.86 -13.41 -0.21
CA THR A 17 -7.33 -14.74 0.20
C THR A 17 -8.11 -14.73 1.52
N MET A 18 -7.77 -13.84 2.45
CA MET A 18 -8.51 -13.69 3.71
C MET A 18 -9.89 -13.06 3.47
N SER A 19 -9.97 -12.08 2.56
CA SER A 19 -11.23 -11.44 2.18
C SER A 19 -12.19 -12.35 1.43
N ALA A 20 -11.71 -13.38 0.73
CA ALA A 20 -12.54 -14.32 -0.03
C ALA A 20 -13.57 -15.07 0.85
N LEU A 21 -13.36 -15.10 2.17
CA LEU A 21 -14.26 -15.73 3.14
C LEU A 21 -15.47 -14.84 3.50
N HIS A 22 -15.45 -13.54 3.16
CA HIS A 22 -16.51 -12.58 3.52
C HIS A 22 -16.89 -11.68 2.33
N PRO A 23 -18.12 -11.78 1.78
CA PRO A 23 -18.53 -11.02 0.58
C PRO A 23 -18.42 -9.49 0.70
N LEU A 24 -18.68 -8.94 1.90
CA LEU A 24 -18.58 -7.50 2.17
C LEU A 24 -17.13 -6.98 2.11
N SER A 25 -16.17 -7.79 2.56
CA SER A 25 -14.75 -7.47 2.54
C SER A 25 -14.23 -7.27 1.12
N TYR A 26 -14.74 -8.04 0.16
CA TYR A 26 -14.36 -7.94 -1.25
C TYR A 26 -14.67 -6.58 -1.88
N PHE A 27 -15.72 -5.90 -1.40
CA PHE A 27 -16.07 -4.56 -1.88
C PHE A 27 -15.02 -3.52 -1.47
N TYR A 28 -14.53 -3.60 -0.23
CA TYR A 28 -13.49 -2.71 0.29
C TYR A 28 -12.14 -2.96 -0.38
N ASP A 29 -11.82 -4.21 -0.68
CA ASP A 29 -10.63 -4.56 -1.47
C ASP A 29 -10.67 -3.90 -2.85
N LEU A 30 -11.83 -3.98 -3.52
CA LEU A 30 -12.03 -3.42 -4.86
C LEU A 30 -11.87 -1.89 -4.86
N ILE A 31 -12.39 -1.22 -3.83
CA ILE A 31 -12.17 0.22 -3.61
C ILE A 31 -10.68 0.52 -3.39
N GLY A 32 -10.02 -0.24 -2.52
CA GLY A 32 -8.61 -0.06 -2.24
C GLY A 32 -7.73 -0.25 -3.48
N ILE A 33 -8.03 -1.28 -4.28
CA ILE A 33 -7.35 -1.54 -5.55
C ILE A 33 -7.56 -0.39 -6.53
N ALA A 34 -8.80 0.08 -6.70
CA ALA A 34 -9.11 1.17 -7.62
C ALA A 34 -8.38 2.46 -7.24
N LEU A 35 -8.42 2.83 -5.96
CA LEU A 35 -7.71 4.00 -5.44
C LEU A 35 -6.18 3.85 -5.57
N GLY A 36 -5.63 2.66 -5.29
CA GLY A 36 -4.21 2.36 -5.48
C GLY A 36 -3.76 2.46 -6.94
N LEU A 37 -4.59 2.01 -7.89
CA LEU A 37 -4.33 2.17 -9.32
C LEU A 37 -4.33 3.65 -9.72
N ILE A 38 -5.32 4.43 -9.27
CA ILE A 38 -5.38 5.89 -9.52
C ILE A 38 -4.11 6.56 -8.99
N LEU A 39 -3.70 6.24 -7.76
CA LEU A 39 -2.49 6.79 -7.16
C LEU A 39 -1.23 6.40 -7.94
N THR A 40 -1.16 5.15 -8.41
CA THR A 40 -0.08 4.67 -9.27
C THR A 40 -0.02 5.48 -10.56
N VAL A 41 -1.13 5.59 -11.29
CA VAL A 41 -1.19 6.34 -12.56
C VAL A 41 -0.81 7.80 -12.34
N TYR A 42 -1.28 8.41 -11.26
CA TYR A 42 -0.92 9.78 -10.91
C TYR A 42 0.58 9.92 -10.63
N ALA A 43 1.17 9.01 -9.85
CA ALA A 43 2.59 8.98 -9.56
C ALA A 43 3.44 8.80 -10.82
N LEU A 44 3.02 7.90 -11.72
CA LEU A 44 3.70 7.65 -12.99
C LEU A 44 3.65 8.85 -13.94
N LYS A 45 2.54 9.60 -13.94
CA LYS A 45 2.39 10.81 -14.77
C LYS A 45 3.27 11.97 -14.29
N HIS A 46 3.52 12.06 -12.99
CA HIS A 46 4.24 13.19 -12.38
C HIS A 46 5.65 12.82 -11.89
N VAL A 47 6.15 11.63 -12.22
CA VAL A 47 7.51 11.23 -11.85
C VAL A 47 8.52 12.03 -12.66
N SER A 48 9.43 12.72 -11.98
CA SER A 48 10.57 13.36 -12.62
C SER A 48 11.71 12.35 -12.71
N ILE A 49 12.31 12.23 -13.88
CA ILE A 49 13.43 11.31 -14.12
C ILE A 49 14.62 12.17 -14.49
N GLU A 50 15.60 12.22 -13.60
CA GLU A 50 16.84 12.95 -13.81
C GLU A 50 17.96 11.95 -14.11
N ASN A 51 18.62 12.09 -15.25
CA ASN A 51 19.85 11.35 -15.54
C ASN A 51 21.04 12.24 -15.16
N ARG A 52 21.77 11.86 -14.10
CA ARG A 52 22.97 12.57 -13.65
C ARG A 52 24.14 11.60 -13.69
N GLY A 53 25.05 11.81 -14.64
CA GLY A 53 26.28 11.02 -14.76
C GLY A 53 26.07 9.53 -15.03
N GLY A 54 25.03 9.16 -15.79
CA GLY A 54 24.71 7.76 -16.10
C GLY A 54 23.85 7.06 -15.05
N VAL A 55 23.50 7.74 -13.95
CA VAL A 55 22.59 7.23 -12.92
C VAL A 55 21.21 7.85 -13.11
N LEU A 56 20.19 7.00 -13.26
CA LEU A 56 18.78 7.43 -13.27
C LEU A 56 18.29 7.66 -11.84
N TYR A 57 17.95 8.91 -11.53
CA TYR A 57 17.25 9.29 -10.31
C TYR A 57 15.76 9.44 -10.61
N PHE A 58 14.95 8.64 -9.93
CA PHE A 58 13.49 8.75 -9.98
C PHE A 58 13.02 9.58 -8.78
N ARG A 59 12.45 10.74 -9.05
CA ARG A 59 11.90 11.62 -8.01
C ARG A 59 10.39 11.57 -8.06
N THR A 60 9.80 11.03 -7.00
CA THR A 60 8.36 10.99 -6.78
C THR A 60 7.82 12.40 -6.54
N HIS A 61 6.59 12.65 -6.98
CA HIS A 61 5.93 13.93 -6.73
C HIS A 61 5.52 14.02 -5.25
N LEU A 62 5.77 15.18 -4.62
CA LEU A 62 5.54 15.39 -3.19
C LEU A 62 4.10 15.06 -2.74
N TRP A 63 3.09 15.38 -3.56
CA TRP A 63 1.69 14.98 -3.33
C TRP A 63 1.48 13.48 -3.08
N VAL A 64 2.22 12.61 -3.78
CA VAL A 64 2.07 11.15 -3.61
C VAL A 64 2.61 10.72 -2.26
N GLU A 65 3.77 11.26 -1.87
CA GLU A 65 4.37 11.02 -0.55
C GLU A 65 3.47 11.55 0.55
N LEU A 66 2.86 12.72 0.35
CA LEU A 66 1.94 13.34 1.30
C LEU A 66 0.67 12.50 1.48
N ILE A 67 0.09 11.96 0.40
CA ILE A 67 -1.09 11.09 0.47
C ILE A 67 -0.77 9.81 1.24
N VAL A 68 0.36 9.16 0.94
CA VAL A 68 0.79 7.95 1.64
C VAL A 68 1.04 8.24 3.12
N LEU A 69 1.70 9.36 3.44
CA LEU A 69 1.94 9.79 4.81
C LEU A 69 0.62 10.08 5.54
N PHE A 70 -0.32 10.75 4.89
CA PHE A 70 -1.62 11.07 5.46
C PHE A 70 -2.45 9.81 5.73
N LEU A 71 -2.46 8.85 4.80
CA LEU A 71 -3.12 7.55 5.01
C LEU A 71 -2.54 6.83 6.22
N PHE A 72 -1.21 6.84 6.34
CA PHE A 72 -0.52 6.21 7.47
C PHE A 72 -0.82 6.93 8.78
N LEU A 73 -0.76 8.27 8.79
CA LEU A 73 -0.99 9.09 9.97
C LEU A 73 -2.44 9.02 10.44
N TYR A 74 -3.40 9.13 9.53
CA TYR A 74 -4.82 8.95 9.82
C TYR A 74 -5.05 7.59 10.48
N ARG A 75 -4.53 6.51 9.89
CA ARG A 75 -4.69 5.16 10.45
C ARG A 75 -4.03 5.01 11.82
N PHE A 76 -2.85 5.59 11.99
CA PHE A 76 -2.11 5.58 13.25
C PHE A 76 -2.86 6.31 14.36
N LEU A 77 -3.36 7.51 14.08
CA LEU A 77 -4.14 8.31 15.05
C LEU A 77 -5.47 7.65 15.39
N TYR A 78 -6.19 7.14 14.37
CA TYR A 78 -7.43 6.41 14.58
C TYR A 78 -7.20 5.19 15.47
N ARG A 79 -6.07 4.49 15.27
CA ARG A 79 -5.71 3.34 16.10
C ARG A 79 -5.42 3.72 17.55
N ILE A 80 -4.72 4.81 17.79
CA ILE A 80 -4.46 5.29 19.16
C ILE A 80 -5.78 5.59 19.88
N ALA A 81 -6.72 6.24 19.19
CA ALA A 81 -8.03 6.51 19.74
C ALA A 81 -8.82 5.22 20.05
N GLU A 82 -8.80 4.26 19.12
CA GLU A 82 -9.47 2.96 19.27
C GLU A 82 -8.91 2.14 20.45
N ILE A 83 -7.57 2.08 20.60
CA ILE A 83 -6.92 1.40 21.72
C ILE A 83 -7.32 2.03 23.06
N GLY A 84 -7.39 3.37 23.12
CA GLY A 84 -7.85 4.08 24.31
C GLY A 84 -9.30 3.75 24.70
N GLN A 85 -10.14 3.38 23.74
CA GLN A 85 -11.53 2.95 23.97
C GLN A 85 -11.67 1.44 24.21
N LEU A 86 -10.76 0.62 23.68
CA LEU A 86 -10.75 -0.84 23.84
C LEU A 86 -10.14 -1.28 25.17
N GLN A 87 -9.32 -0.46 25.82
CA GLN A 87 -8.72 -0.79 27.11
C GLN A 87 -9.75 -1.04 28.22
N THR A 88 -10.99 -0.57 28.05
CA THR A 88 -12.15 -0.89 28.91
C THR A 88 -12.90 -2.18 28.53
N ALA A 89 -12.62 -2.79 27.37
CA ALA A 89 -13.32 -3.96 26.83
C ALA A 89 -12.44 -5.23 26.65
N VAL A 90 -11.13 -5.14 26.82
CA VAL A 90 -10.14 -6.20 26.50
C VAL A 90 -10.06 -7.35 27.52
N SER A 91 -10.95 -7.42 28.52
CA SER A 91 -10.89 -8.44 29.57
C SER A 91 -11.22 -9.89 29.13
N ASP A 92 -11.81 -10.13 27.95
CA ASP A 92 -12.43 -11.46 27.64
C ASP A 92 -11.90 -12.23 26.40
N GLY A 93 -11.03 -11.68 25.54
CA GLY A 93 -10.86 -12.24 24.16
C GLY A 93 -9.53 -12.87 23.72
N GLY A 94 -8.40 -12.55 24.37
CA GLY A 94 -7.07 -13.00 23.92
C GLY A 94 -6.60 -12.47 22.54
N SER A 95 -5.32 -12.70 22.20
CA SER A 95 -4.63 -12.06 21.06
C SER A 95 -5.09 -12.50 19.66
N ALA A 96 -5.68 -13.70 19.52
CA ALA A 96 -6.12 -14.23 18.24
C ALA A 96 -7.47 -13.64 17.77
N ALA A 97 -8.42 -13.45 18.69
CA ALA A 97 -9.69 -12.78 18.40
C ALA A 97 -9.47 -11.31 17.99
N TYR A 98 -8.45 -10.69 18.57
CA TYR A 98 -8.03 -9.33 18.24
C TYR A 98 -7.49 -9.20 16.80
N GLY A 99 -6.77 -10.21 16.31
CA GLY A 99 -6.29 -10.27 14.92
C GLY A 99 -7.42 -10.40 13.89
N ALA A 100 -8.47 -11.16 14.22
CA ALA A 100 -9.64 -11.32 13.35
C ALA A 100 -10.47 -10.03 13.24
N LEU A 101 -10.65 -9.30 14.34
CA LEU A 101 -11.29 -7.97 14.34
C LEU A 101 -10.50 -6.95 13.50
N PHE A 102 -9.17 -6.98 13.58
CA PHE A 102 -8.30 -6.12 12.77
C PHE A 102 -8.44 -6.37 11.26
N ALA A 103 -8.58 -7.63 10.85
CA ALA A 103 -8.74 -8.01 9.44
C ALA A 103 -10.11 -7.63 8.85
N GLN A 104 -11.10 -7.30 9.69
CA GLN A 104 -12.44 -6.93 9.27
C GLN A 104 -12.69 -5.41 9.21
N ASP A 105 -11.74 -4.57 9.63
CA ASP A 105 -11.90 -3.11 9.58
C ASP A 105 -11.82 -2.57 8.12
N PRO A 106 -12.91 -2.01 7.56
CA PRO A 106 -12.95 -1.56 6.18
C PRO A 106 -11.88 -0.51 5.83
N ALA A 107 -11.60 0.42 6.76
CA ALA A 107 -10.62 1.49 6.52
C ALA A 107 -9.21 0.92 6.40
N THR A 108 -8.91 -0.10 7.22
CA THR A 108 -7.66 -0.85 7.16
C THR A 108 -7.51 -1.59 5.84
N MET A 109 -8.54 -2.32 5.41
CA MET A 109 -8.52 -3.06 4.15
C MET A 109 -8.25 -2.13 2.95
N ILE A 110 -9.03 -1.04 2.84
CA ILE A 110 -8.86 -0.05 1.77
C ILE A 110 -7.43 0.51 1.79
N GLY A 111 -6.95 0.97 2.95
CA GLY A 111 -5.62 1.55 3.09
C GLY A 111 -4.49 0.61 2.68
N PHE A 112 -4.54 -0.66 3.11
CA PHE A 112 -3.54 -1.65 2.75
C PHE A 112 -3.55 -1.97 1.25
N PHE A 113 -4.72 -2.14 0.64
CA PHE A 113 -4.81 -2.38 -0.79
C PHE A 113 -4.34 -1.20 -1.63
N VAL A 114 -4.65 0.05 -1.22
CA VAL A 114 -4.11 1.27 -1.84
C VAL A 114 -2.58 1.25 -1.85
N LEU A 115 -1.99 1.00 -0.68
CA LEU A 115 -0.53 0.97 -0.53
C LEU A 115 0.10 -0.18 -1.32
N ALA A 116 -0.46 -1.38 -1.23
CA ALA A 116 0.07 -2.56 -1.91
C ALA A 116 0.08 -2.37 -3.44
N VAL A 117 -1.04 -1.92 -4.02
CA VAL A 117 -1.12 -1.65 -5.46
C VAL A 117 -0.17 -0.53 -5.88
N TYR A 118 -0.13 0.57 -5.12
CA TYR A 118 0.78 1.68 -5.38
C TYR A 118 2.25 1.24 -5.39
N TYR A 119 2.70 0.55 -4.33
CA TYR A 119 4.09 0.17 -4.20
C TYR A 119 4.51 -0.89 -5.22
N VAL A 120 3.64 -1.87 -5.52
CA VAL A 120 3.91 -2.87 -6.57
C VAL A 120 3.99 -2.20 -7.93
N GLY A 121 2.98 -1.42 -8.31
CA GLY A 121 2.90 -0.77 -9.61
C GLY A 121 4.05 0.22 -9.85
N PHE A 122 4.33 1.08 -8.87
CA PHE A 122 5.43 2.05 -8.98
C PHE A 122 6.80 1.36 -9.01
N SER A 123 7.05 0.38 -8.13
CA SER A 123 8.33 -0.35 -8.11
C SER A 123 8.57 -1.12 -9.41
N PHE A 124 7.52 -1.71 -9.99
CA PHE A 124 7.61 -2.40 -11.27
C PHE A 124 7.96 -1.44 -12.40
N PHE A 125 7.33 -0.26 -12.45
CA PHE A 125 7.64 0.77 -13.43
C PHE A 125 9.10 1.24 -13.34
N VAL A 126 9.59 1.55 -12.14
CA VAL A 126 10.97 1.99 -11.92
C VAL A 126 11.95 0.91 -12.37
N LEU A 127 11.67 -0.36 -12.04
CA LEU A 127 12.51 -1.49 -12.45
C LEU A 127 12.54 -1.66 -13.97
N LYS A 128 11.36 -1.61 -14.63
CA LYS A 128 11.26 -1.73 -16.09
C LYS A 128 12.02 -0.60 -16.78
N LYS A 129 11.87 0.63 -16.32
CA LYS A 129 12.51 1.80 -16.93
C LYS A 129 14.02 1.80 -16.71
N GLY A 130 14.49 1.43 -15.52
CA GLY A 130 15.92 1.26 -15.25
C GLY A 130 16.59 0.24 -16.18
N ARG A 131 15.97 -0.92 -16.40
CA ARG A 131 16.51 -1.97 -17.30
C ARG A 131 16.56 -1.55 -18.77
N THR A 132 15.61 -0.74 -19.23
CA THR A 132 15.60 -0.26 -20.63
C THR A 132 16.74 0.72 -20.91
N GLU A 133 17.05 1.60 -19.96
CA GLU A 133 18.13 2.57 -20.12
C GLU A 133 19.52 1.93 -20.00
N GLU A 134 19.68 0.92 -19.14
CA GLU A 134 20.90 0.09 -19.05
C GLU A 134 21.21 -0.58 -20.39
N LYS A 135 20.20 -1.18 -21.03
CA LYS A 135 20.34 -1.78 -22.38
C LYS A 135 20.67 -0.79 -23.49
N ARG A 136 20.40 0.50 -23.31
CA ARG A 136 20.68 1.55 -24.31
C ARG A 136 22.10 2.12 -24.18
N SER A 137 22.76 1.84 -23.06
CA SER A 137 24.10 2.35 -22.72
C SER A 137 25.19 1.28 -22.86
N ALA A 138 24.81 0.05 -23.18
CA ALA A 138 25.66 -1.10 -23.48
C ALA A 138 25.71 -1.34 -25.00
#